data_AF-U6DIB7-F1
#
_entry.id   AF-U6DIB7-F1
#
_cell.length_a   1.000
_cell.length_b   1.000
_cell.length_c   1.000
_cell.angle_alpha   90.00
_cell.angle_beta   90.00
_cell.angle_gamma   90.00
#
_symmetry.space_group_name_H-M   'P 1'
#
loop_
_entity.id
_entity.type
_entity.pdbx_description
1 polymer ?
#
loop_
_entity_poly.entity_id
_entity_poly.type
_entity_poly.pdbx_seq_one_letter_code
_entity_poly.pdbx_strand_id
1 'polypeptide(L)'
;LLLPPPPTPALAPRISLPLGSKDRPFLRFGAENVSNYTALLLSRDGRTLYVGAREALFALNSSASFLPGGAYQELSWSADADRKQQCSFKGKDPQRDCQNYIKILLPLNTTHLFTCGTAAFSPVCTYISVENFTLAQDEVGRILLEDGKGRCPFDPNFKSTALVVDGELYTGTVSSFQGNDPAISRSQSLRPTKTESSLNWLQDPAFVASAYIPESLGSLQGDDDKIYFF
;
A
#
# COMPACT_ATOMS: atom_id res chain seq x y z
N LEU A 1 31.09 36.05 -28.26
CA LEU A 1 31.25 34.58 -28.43
C LEU A 1 31.58 34.00 -27.07
N LEU A 2 30.55 33.65 -26.28
CA LEU A 2 30.73 32.97 -25.00
C LEU A 2 30.89 31.48 -25.30
N LEU A 3 32.04 30.91 -24.96
CA LEU A 3 32.27 29.47 -25.07
C LEU A 3 31.34 28.74 -24.09
N PRO A 4 30.76 27.58 -24.49
CA PRO A 4 29.97 26.77 -23.58
C PRO A 4 30.86 26.27 -22.43
N PRO A 5 30.30 26.14 -21.22
CA PRO A 5 31.04 25.61 -20.08
C PRO A 5 31.50 24.17 -20.40
N PRO A 6 32.68 23.75 -19.89
CA PRO A 6 33.17 22.40 -20.10
C PRO A 6 32.18 21.39 -19.52
N PRO A 7 31.97 20.23 -20.18
CA PRO A 7 31.09 19.21 -19.65
C PRO A 7 31.63 18.75 -18.29
N THR A 8 30.83 18.91 -17.23
CA THR A 8 31.09 18.31 -15.93
C THR A 8 31.32 16.81 -16.12
N PRO A 9 32.35 16.21 -15.50
CA PRO A 9 32.57 14.78 -15.61
C PRO A 9 31.34 14.08 -15.03
N ALA A 10 30.62 13.35 -15.86
CA ALA A 10 29.50 12.55 -15.40
C ALA A 10 30.01 11.61 -14.31
N LEU A 11 29.47 11.73 -13.10
CA LEU A 11 29.74 10.81 -11.99
C LEU A 11 29.17 9.44 -12.38
N ALA A 12 29.94 8.68 -13.14
CA ALA A 12 29.59 7.32 -13.50
C ALA A 12 29.67 6.44 -12.24
N PRO A 13 28.71 5.52 -12.03
CA PRO A 13 28.78 4.57 -10.93
C PRO A 13 30.09 3.76 -11.03
N ARG A 14 30.76 3.58 -9.88
CA ARG A 14 32.03 2.82 -9.81
C ARG A 14 31.91 1.42 -10.41
N ILE A 15 30.73 0.80 -10.27
CA ILE A 15 30.39 -0.49 -10.83
C ILE A 15 28.99 -0.39 -11.43
N SER A 16 28.85 -0.73 -12.70
CA SER A 16 27.57 -0.94 -13.38
C SER A 16 27.45 -2.42 -13.72
N LEU A 17 26.48 -3.11 -13.14
CA LEU A 17 26.16 -4.47 -13.50
C LEU A 17 24.89 -4.47 -14.36
N PRO A 18 24.96 -4.91 -15.63
CA PRO A 18 23.77 -5.05 -16.44
C PRO A 18 22.87 -6.16 -15.90
N LEU A 19 21.57 -6.04 -16.19
CA LEU A 19 20.61 -7.10 -15.89
C LEU A 19 21.06 -8.41 -16.55
N GLY A 20 21.17 -9.48 -15.76
CA GLY A 20 21.66 -10.78 -16.23
C GLY A 20 23.18 -10.98 -16.10
N SER A 21 23.92 -10.05 -15.48
CA SER A 21 25.33 -10.29 -15.13
C SER A 21 25.45 -11.52 -14.21
N LYS A 22 26.47 -12.35 -14.49
CA LYS A 22 26.83 -13.50 -13.66
C LYS A 22 27.51 -13.11 -12.34
N ASP A 23 28.05 -11.89 -12.27
CA ASP A 23 28.77 -11.39 -11.08
C ASP A 23 27.83 -11.15 -9.89
N ARG A 24 26.55 -10.90 -10.17
CA ARG A 24 25.51 -10.75 -9.16
C ARG A 24 24.18 -11.29 -9.67
N PRO A 25 23.83 -12.55 -9.37
CA PRO A 25 22.55 -13.10 -9.77
C PRO A 25 21.41 -12.30 -9.12
N PHE A 26 20.44 -11.88 -9.93
CA PHE A 26 19.23 -11.20 -9.48
C PHE A 26 18.06 -12.17 -9.57
N LEU A 27 17.39 -12.40 -8.45
CA LEU A 27 16.19 -13.22 -8.41
C LEU A 27 14.96 -12.34 -8.59
N ARG A 28 13.98 -12.85 -9.33
CA ARG A 28 12.75 -12.11 -9.65
C ARG A 28 11.53 -12.95 -9.35
N PHE A 29 10.48 -12.28 -8.91
CA PHE A 29 9.15 -12.85 -8.80
C PHE A 29 8.23 -12.17 -9.82
N GLY A 30 7.32 -12.93 -10.39
CA GLY A 30 6.25 -12.43 -11.24
C GLY A 30 5.22 -13.53 -11.47
N ALA A 31 3.96 -13.24 -11.19
CA ALA A 31 2.83 -14.11 -11.47
C ALA A 31 2.26 -13.81 -12.87
N GLU A 32 1.67 -14.81 -13.51
CA GLU A 32 1.05 -14.65 -14.83
C GLU A 32 -0.13 -13.68 -14.76
N ASN A 33 -0.24 -12.79 -15.76
CA ASN A 33 -1.32 -11.80 -15.89
C ASN A 33 -1.46 -10.81 -14.72
N VAL A 34 -0.47 -10.72 -13.82
CA VAL A 34 -0.47 -9.78 -12.70
C VAL A 34 0.59 -8.70 -12.87
N SER A 35 0.19 -7.46 -12.58
CA SER A 35 1.02 -6.26 -12.68
C SER A 35 0.91 -5.41 -11.41
N ASN A 36 1.71 -4.34 -11.33
CA ASN A 36 1.62 -3.31 -10.28
C ASN A 36 1.82 -3.82 -8.84
N TYR A 37 2.84 -4.64 -8.63
CA TYR A 37 3.35 -5.02 -7.30
C TYR A 37 3.87 -3.78 -6.56
N THR A 38 3.02 -3.14 -5.75
CA THR A 38 3.28 -1.79 -5.19
C THR A 38 3.16 -1.70 -3.68
N ALA A 39 2.44 -2.63 -3.04
CA ALA A 39 2.41 -2.73 -1.58
C ALA A 39 3.31 -3.89 -1.15
N LEU A 40 4.30 -3.61 -0.30
CA LEU A 40 5.27 -4.59 0.17
C LEU A 40 5.31 -4.58 1.70
N LEU A 41 5.19 -5.75 2.31
CA LEU A 41 5.26 -5.92 3.75
C LEU A 41 6.09 -7.16 4.08
N LEU A 42 7.22 -6.97 4.74
CA LEU A 42 8.01 -8.08 5.28
C LEU A 42 7.44 -8.50 6.64
N SER A 43 7.26 -9.79 6.85
CA SER A 43 6.87 -10.36 8.15
C SER A 43 7.94 -10.05 9.21
N ARG A 44 7.52 -10.01 10.48
CA ARG A 44 8.43 -9.68 11.61
C ARG A 44 9.59 -10.66 11.75
N ASP A 45 9.41 -11.92 11.36
CA ASP A 45 10.45 -12.95 11.36
C ASP A 45 11.34 -12.94 10.10
N GLY A 46 11.05 -12.06 9.13
CA GLY A 46 11.77 -11.90 7.89
C GLY A 46 11.59 -13.04 6.88
N ARG A 47 10.71 -14.02 7.16
CA ARG A 47 10.57 -15.24 6.33
C ARG A 47 9.58 -15.08 5.17
N THR A 48 8.61 -14.18 5.31
CA THR A 48 7.53 -14.00 4.35
C THR A 48 7.46 -12.55 3.91
N LEU A 49 7.57 -12.32 2.60
CA LEU A 49 7.25 -11.04 1.98
C LEU A 49 5.82 -11.11 1.45
N TYR A 50 4.93 -10.32 2.04
CA TYR A 50 3.60 -10.09 1.52
C TYR A 50 3.65 -9.01 0.45
N VAL A 51 2.98 -9.25 -0.67
CA VAL A 51 2.98 -8.37 -1.83
C VAL A 51 1.55 -8.10 -2.27
N GLY A 52 1.13 -6.84 -2.27
CA GLY A 52 -0.11 -6.39 -2.89
C GLY A 52 0.15 -5.88 -4.31
N ALA A 53 -0.65 -6.36 -5.25
CA ALA A 53 -0.55 -6.06 -6.67
C ALA A 53 -1.87 -5.52 -7.24
N ARG A 54 -2.04 -5.54 -8.56
CA ARG A 54 -3.35 -5.37 -9.20
C ARG A 54 -4.14 -6.68 -9.08
N GLU A 55 -5.30 -6.61 -8.43
CA GLU A 55 -6.30 -7.67 -8.28
C GLU A 55 -5.85 -8.92 -7.50
N ALA A 56 -4.64 -8.90 -6.93
CA ALA A 56 -4.06 -10.03 -6.23
C ALA A 56 -3.15 -9.62 -5.07
N LEU A 57 -3.05 -10.50 -4.08
CA LEU A 57 -2.03 -10.49 -3.05
C LEU A 57 -1.22 -11.78 -3.10
N PHE A 58 0.03 -11.72 -2.63
CA PHE A 58 0.92 -12.88 -2.56
C PHE A 58 1.59 -12.97 -1.20
N ALA A 59 1.84 -14.20 -0.75
CA ALA A 59 2.77 -14.49 0.33
C ALA A 59 3.96 -15.25 -0.26
N LEU A 60 5.11 -14.59 -0.29
CA LEU A 60 6.35 -15.10 -0.86
C LEU A 60 7.29 -15.50 0.26
N ASN A 61 7.83 -16.71 0.22
CA ASN A 61 8.98 -17.03 1.05
C ASN A 61 10.19 -16.19 0.58
N SER A 62 10.83 -15.49 1.52
CA SER A 62 11.92 -14.54 1.27
C SER A 62 13.11 -15.13 0.50
N SER A 63 13.28 -16.46 0.54
CA SER A 63 14.36 -17.16 -0.13
C SER A 63 13.86 -18.08 -1.24
N ALA A 64 12.86 -18.91 -0.96
CA ALA A 64 12.43 -19.98 -1.85
C ALA A 64 11.57 -19.50 -3.03
N SER A 65 10.67 -18.53 -2.83
CA SER A 65 9.72 -18.10 -3.86
C SER A 65 10.38 -17.32 -5.01
N PHE A 66 11.60 -16.85 -4.80
CA PHE A 66 12.38 -16.13 -5.82
C PHE A 66 13.25 -17.06 -6.67
N LEU A 67 13.36 -18.34 -6.31
CA LEU A 67 14.05 -19.34 -7.11
C LEU A 67 13.21 -19.76 -8.32
N PRO A 68 13.81 -20.24 -9.42
CA PRO A 68 13.07 -20.81 -10.53
C PRO A 68 12.14 -21.95 -10.06
N GLY A 69 10.83 -21.82 -10.34
CA GLY A 69 9.82 -22.77 -9.88
C GLY A 69 9.49 -22.69 -8.39
N GLY A 70 9.92 -21.63 -7.70
CA GLY A 70 9.61 -21.38 -6.30
C GLY A 70 8.10 -21.25 -6.07
N ALA A 71 7.58 -22.02 -5.11
CA ALA A 71 6.18 -21.95 -4.74
C ALA A 71 5.85 -20.64 -4.00
N TYR A 72 4.61 -20.20 -4.13
CA TYR A 72 4.06 -19.03 -3.43
C TYR A 72 2.56 -19.26 -3.18
N GLN A 73 1.99 -18.50 -2.25
CA GLN A 73 0.55 -18.43 -2.07
C GLN A 73 0.01 -17.19 -2.78
N GLU A 74 -1.12 -17.34 -3.46
CA GLU A 74 -1.81 -16.27 -4.17
C GLU A 74 -3.24 -16.14 -3.64
N LEU A 75 -3.64 -14.91 -3.39
CA LEU A 75 -4.99 -14.54 -2.99
C LEU A 75 -5.55 -13.57 -4.03
N SER A 76 -6.47 -14.06 -4.86
CA SER A 76 -7.21 -13.21 -5.78
C SER A 76 -8.18 -12.31 -5.01
N TRP A 77 -8.09 -11.00 -5.22
CA TRP A 77 -8.99 -10.02 -4.63
C TRP A 77 -9.34 -8.95 -5.65
N SER A 78 -10.12 -9.37 -6.64
CA SER A 78 -10.63 -8.54 -7.73
C SER A 78 -11.73 -7.58 -7.28
N ALA A 79 -11.88 -6.45 -7.99
CA ALA A 79 -13.09 -5.63 -7.84
C ALA A 79 -14.31 -6.36 -8.45
N ASP A 80 -15.45 -6.31 -7.77
CA ASP A 80 -16.68 -6.93 -8.26
C ASP A 80 -17.13 -6.34 -9.61
N ALA A 81 -17.81 -7.15 -10.43
CA ALA A 81 -18.25 -6.76 -11.76
C ALA A 81 -19.09 -5.46 -11.75
N ASP A 82 -20.00 -5.32 -10.78
CA ASP A 82 -20.85 -4.14 -10.64
C ASP A 82 -20.02 -2.88 -10.38
N ARG A 83 -18.96 -2.97 -9.56
CA ARG A 83 -18.06 -1.84 -9.27
C ARG A 83 -17.26 -1.46 -10.51
N LYS A 84 -16.74 -2.45 -11.24
CA LYS A 84 -16.02 -2.22 -12.51
C LYS A 84 -16.91 -1.54 -13.53
N GLN A 85 -18.15 -2.01 -13.65
CA GLN A 85 -19.17 -1.42 -14.51
C GLN A 85 -19.46 0.04 -14.11
N GLN A 86 -19.78 0.31 -12.84
CA GLN A 86 -20.03 1.66 -12.33
C GLN A 86 -18.84 2.61 -12.53
N CYS A 87 -17.62 2.11 -12.32
CA CYS A 87 -16.39 2.87 -12.57
C CYS A 87 -16.28 3.28 -14.04
N SER A 88 -16.52 2.35 -14.97
CA SER A 88 -16.53 2.63 -16.40
C SER A 88 -17.63 3.63 -16.79
N PHE A 89 -18.83 3.50 -16.22
CA PHE A 89 -19.93 4.45 -16.43
C PHE A 89 -19.58 5.88 -15.98
N LYS A 90 -18.71 6.02 -14.97
CA LYS A 90 -18.17 7.31 -14.52
C LYS A 90 -17.01 7.82 -15.37
N GLY A 91 -16.71 7.19 -16.51
CA GLY A 91 -15.74 7.65 -17.51
C GLY A 91 -14.29 7.29 -17.21
N LYS A 92 -14.04 6.32 -16.30
CA LYS A 92 -12.69 5.79 -16.03
C LYS A 92 -12.34 4.64 -16.98
N ASP A 93 -11.05 4.42 -17.23
CA ASP A 93 -10.59 3.38 -18.14
C ASP A 93 -10.92 1.97 -17.59
N PRO A 94 -11.69 1.13 -18.30
CA PRO A 94 -12.08 -0.19 -17.81
C PRO A 94 -10.90 -1.14 -17.55
N GLN A 95 -9.84 -1.04 -18.36
CA GLN A 95 -8.70 -1.96 -18.30
C GLN A 95 -7.64 -1.48 -17.33
N ARG A 96 -7.38 -0.17 -17.30
CA ARG A 96 -6.36 0.43 -16.45
C ARG A 96 -6.89 0.88 -15.10
N ASP A 97 -8.00 1.60 -15.05
CA ASP A 97 -8.39 2.34 -13.86
C ASP A 97 -9.43 1.57 -13.02
N CYS A 98 -10.34 0.85 -13.67
CA CYS A 98 -11.45 0.13 -13.03
C CYS A 98 -11.07 -1.27 -12.55
N GLN A 99 -10.01 -1.34 -11.76
CA GLN A 99 -9.48 -2.57 -11.17
C GLN A 99 -9.20 -2.31 -9.69
N ASN A 100 -9.03 -3.37 -8.91
CA ASN A 100 -8.58 -3.28 -7.53
C ASN A 100 -7.05 -3.21 -7.50
N TYR A 101 -6.50 -2.07 -7.09
CA TYR A 101 -5.07 -1.93 -6.83
C TYR A 101 -4.87 -1.95 -5.33
N ILE A 102 -4.07 -2.87 -4.83
CA ILE A 102 -3.74 -2.92 -3.41
C ILE A 102 -2.82 -1.75 -3.08
N LYS A 103 -3.26 -0.88 -2.17
CA LYS A 103 -2.53 0.35 -1.80
C LYS A 103 -1.99 0.28 -0.39
N ILE A 104 -2.72 -0.35 0.51
CA ILE A 104 -2.37 -0.49 1.92
C ILE A 104 -2.23 -1.98 2.22
N LEU A 105 -1.13 -2.37 2.84
CA LEU A 105 -0.89 -3.72 3.33
C LEU A 105 -0.04 -3.63 4.59
N LEU A 106 -0.66 -3.87 5.75
CA LEU A 106 -0.09 -3.59 7.06
C LEU A 106 -0.27 -4.79 8.01
N PRO A 107 0.64 -4.99 8.97
CA PRO A 107 0.39 -5.92 10.05
C PRO A 107 -0.68 -5.33 10.97
N LEU A 108 -1.78 -6.06 11.18
CA LEU A 108 -2.78 -5.66 12.18
C LEU A 108 -2.41 -6.21 13.55
N ASN A 109 -2.14 -7.51 13.61
CA ASN A 109 -1.72 -8.23 14.81
C ASN A 109 -0.88 -9.45 14.39
N THR A 110 -0.68 -10.40 15.30
CA THR A 110 0.14 -11.60 15.02
C THR A 110 -0.53 -12.61 14.08
N THR A 111 -1.86 -12.56 13.93
CA THR A 111 -2.63 -13.53 13.16
C THR A 111 -3.24 -12.95 11.89
N HIS A 112 -3.36 -11.63 11.78
CA HIS A 112 -4.03 -10.95 10.68
C HIS A 112 -3.22 -9.78 10.12
N LEU A 113 -3.34 -9.62 8.80
CA LEU A 113 -2.95 -8.41 8.08
C LEU A 113 -4.20 -7.56 7.84
N PHE A 114 -4.00 -6.24 7.77
CA PHE A 114 -5.00 -5.29 7.28
C PHE A 114 -4.61 -4.85 5.87
N THR A 115 -5.57 -4.86 4.95
CA THR A 115 -5.33 -4.47 3.56
C THR A 115 -6.45 -3.59 3.03
N CYS A 116 -6.12 -2.65 2.15
CA CYS A 116 -7.08 -1.87 1.41
C CYS A 116 -6.68 -1.75 -0.06
N GLY A 117 -7.68 -1.70 -0.93
CA GLY A 117 -7.48 -1.47 -2.36
C GLY A 117 -8.51 -0.52 -2.94
N THR A 118 -8.19 0.02 -4.12
CA THR A 118 -9.02 1.02 -4.83
C THR A 118 -10.37 0.47 -5.29
N ALA A 119 -10.46 -0.85 -5.46
CA ALA A 119 -11.61 -1.64 -5.90
C ALA A 119 -12.48 -0.92 -6.95
N ALA A 120 -11.85 -0.52 -8.07
CA ALA A 120 -12.48 0.20 -9.17
C ALA A 120 -13.15 1.51 -8.72
N PHE A 121 -12.37 2.44 -8.14
CA PHE A 121 -12.88 3.73 -7.64
C PHE A 121 -14.01 3.57 -6.61
N SER A 122 -13.94 2.51 -5.80
CA SER A 122 -14.83 2.28 -4.66
C SER A 122 -14.04 1.60 -3.54
N PRO A 123 -13.12 2.35 -2.88
CA PRO A 123 -12.12 1.75 -2.02
C PRO A 123 -12.74 0.89 -0.92
N VAL A 124 -12.14 -0.27 -0.68
CA VAL A 124 -12.53 -1.17 0.42
C VAL A 124 -11.31 -1.67 1.17
N CYS A 125 -11.54 -1.99 2.43
CA CYS A 125 -10.56 -2.64 3.28
C CYS A 125 -11.09 -3.99 3.77
N THR A 126 -10.18 -4.87 4.15
CA THR A 126 -10.48 -6.20 4.69
C THR A 126 -9.28 -6.73 5.48
N TYR A 127 -9.42 -7.93 6.01
CA TYR A 127 -8.43 -8.60 6.83
C TYR A 127 -7.99 -9.90 6.16
N ILE A 128 -6.70 -10.24 6.27
CA ILE A 128 -6.15 -11.49 5.74
C ILE A 128 -5.63 -12.31 6.90
N SER A 129 -6.09 -13.55 7.04
CA SER A 129 -5.52 -14.52 7.97
C SER A 129 -4.12 -14.92 7.51
N VAL A 130 -3.13 -14.78 8.40
CA VAL A 130 -1.73 -15.10 8.11
C VAL A 130 -1.49 -16.61 7.96
N GLU A 131 -2.25 -17.43 8.68
CA GLU A 131 -2.05 -18.89 8.74
C GLU A 131 -2.29 -19.56 7.38
N ASN A 132 -3.38 -19.18 6.71
CA ASN A 132 -3.84 -19.81 5.47
C ASN A 132 -3.90 -18.83 4.28
N PHE A 133 -3.51 -17.57 4.50
CA PHE A 133 -3.50 -16.51 3.50
C PHE A 133 -4.85 -16.29 2.80
N THR A 134 -5.95 -16.41 3.54
CA THR A 134 -7.31 -16.14 3.04
C THR A 134 -7.91 -14.86 3.61
N LEU A 135 -8.86 -14.28 2.89
CA LEU A 135 -9.69 -13.19 3.42
C LEU A 135 -10.48 -13.65 4.65
N ALA A 136 -10.53 -12.81 5.68
CA ALA A 136 -11.33 -13.07 6.86
C ALA A 136 -12.82 -13.05 6.52
N GLN A 137 -13.58 -13.93 7.16
CA GLN A 137 -15.00 -14.13 6.91
C GLN A 137 -15.80 -14.05 8.21
N ASP A 138 -17.06 -13.66 8.10
CA ASP A 138 -18.03 -13.77 9.20
C ASP A 138 -18.46 -15.23 9.44
N GLU A 139 -19.29 -15.46 10.46
CA GLU A 139 -19.79 -16.79 10.82
C GLU A 139 -20.57 -17.50 9.70
N VAL A 140 -21.04 -16.76 8.71
CA VAL A 140 -21.82 -17.26 7.56
C VAL A 140 -20.95 -17.37 6.30
N GLY A 141 -19.63 -17.14 6.42
CA GLY A 141 -18.66 -17.26 5.33
C GLY A 141 -18.58 -16.05 4.39
N ARG A 142 -19.18 -14.91 4.75
CA ARG A 142 -19.08 -13.68 3.93
C ARG A 142 -17.79 -12.95 4.27
N ILE A 143 -17.11 -12.44 3.24
CA ILE A 143 -15.89 -11.65 3.43
C ILE A 143 -16.19 -10.41 4.27
N LEU A 144 -15.38 -10.20 5.30
CA LEU A 144 -15.46 -9.00 6.15
C LEU A 144 -14.89 -7.80 5.38
N LEU A 145 -15.78 -7.00 4.80
CA LEU A 145 -15.43 -5.78 4.07
C LEU A 145 -15.74 -4.54 4.91
N GLU A 146 -14.81 -3.59 4.89
CA GLU A 146 -14.97 -2.25 5.46
C GLU A 146 -14.90 -1.19 4.36
N ASP A 147 -15.57 -0.05 4.60
CA ASP A 147 -15.43 1.12 3.74
C ASP A 147 -13.98 1.63 3.77
N GLY A 148 -13.37 1.74 2.59
CA GLY A 148 -12.01 2.22 2.42
C GLY A 148 -11.91 3.73 2.20
N LYS A 149 -13.04 4.45 2.14
CA LYS A 149 -13.04 5.91 1.93
C LYS A 149 -12.22 6.62 3.02
N GLY A 150 -11.24 7.42 2.57
CA GLY A 150 -10.33 8.15 3.46
C GLY A 150 -9.25 7.29 4.12
N ARG A 151 -9.19 5.99 3.81
CA ARG A 151 -8.11 5.07 4.20
C ARG A 151 -7.28 4.62 3.01
N CYS A 152 -7.92 4.50 1.85
CA CYS A 152 -7.33 4.14 0.57
C CYS A 152 -7.83 5.12 -0.50
N PRO A 153 -6.99 5.54 -1.45
CA PRO A 153 -7.42 6.43 -2.53
C PRO A 153 -8.39 5.73 -3.48
N PHE A 154 -9.23 6.52 -4.15
CA PHE A 154 -10.12 6.06 -5.22
C PHE A 154 -9.33 5.77 -6.51
N ASP A 155 -8.47 6.70 -6.91
CA ASP A 155 -7.66 6.59 -8.12
C ASP A 155 -6.37 5.79 -7.83
N PRO A 156 -6.04 4.76 -8.62
CA PRO A 156 -4.83 3.97 -8.41
C PRO A 156 -3.54 4.78 -8.55
N ASN A 157 -3.57 5.92 -9.24
CA ASN A 157 -2.42 6.79 -9.44
C ASN A 157 -2.11 7.68 -8.23
N PHE A 158 -3.09 7.90 -7.34
CA PHE A 158 -2.83 8.65 -6.11
C PHE A 158 -1.95 7.85 -5.16
N LYS A 159 -1.08 8.60 -4.48
CA LYS A 159 -0.21 8.08 -3.43
C LYS A 159 -0.95 8.12 -2.11
N SER A 160 -0.56 7.22 -1.22
CA SER A 160 -1.13 7.08 0.10
C SER A 160 -0.11 6.47 1.03
N THR A 161 -0.21 6.79 2.30
CA THR A 161 0.55 6.14 3.36
C THR A 161 -0.38 5.76 4.50
N ALA A 162 -0.05 4.68 5.20
CA ALA A 162 -0.79 4.27 6.37
C ALA A 162 0.09 3.45 7.32
N LEU A 163 -0.27 3.44 8.60
CA LEU A 163 0.30 2.58 9.63
C LEU A 163 -0.74 2.30 10.71
N VAL A 164 -0.55 1.20 11.45
CA VAL A 164 -1.36 0.85 12.61
C VAL A 164 -0.50 0.99 13.86
N VAL A 165 -0.98 1.73 14.85
CA VAL A 165 -0.37 1.90 16.18
C VAL A 165 -1.46 1.70 17.21
N ASP A 166 -1.22 0.80 18.17
CA ASP A 166 -2.16 0.49 19.26
C ASP A 166 -3.59 0.17 18.81
N GLY A 167 -3.72 -0.47 17.65
CA GLY A 167 -5.01 -0.84 17.05
C GLY A 167 -5.75 0.29 16.33
N GLU A 168 -5.16 1.50 16.28
CA GLU A 168 -5.69 2.63 15.54
C GLU A 168 -5.01 2.76 14.19
N LEU A 169 -5.79 3.04 13.15
CA LEU A 169 -5.30 3.21 11.78
C LEU A 169 -5.08 4.68 11.47
N TYR A 170 -3.84 5.02 11.12
CA TYR A 170 -3.44 6.35 10.70
C TYR A 170 -3.20 6.34 9.19
N THR A 171 -3.84 7.26 8.46
CA THR A 171 -3.84 7.27 6.99
C THR A 171 -3.65 8.68 6.46
N GLY A 172 -2.74 8.83 5.49
CA GLY A 172 -2.59 10.02 4.66
C GLY A 172 -2.98 9.67 3.23
N THR A 173 -4.10 10.18 2.75
CA THR A 173 -4.62 9.86 1.42
C THR A 173 -5.61 10.94 0.95
N VAL A 174 -6.15 10.75 -0.25
CA VAL A 174 -7.26 11.54 -0.78
C VAL A 174 -8.57 10.80 -0.62
N SER A 175 -9.57 11.42 0.02
CA SER A 175 -10.85 10.81 0.41
C SER A 175 -11.99 10.96 -0.61
N SER A 176 -11.76 11.65 -1.72
CA SER A 176 -12.78 11.88 -2.75
C SER A 176 -12.49 11.18 -4.07
N PHE A 177 -13.55 10.94 -4.85
CA PHE A 177 -13.45 10.39 -6.20
C PHE A 177 -12.69 11.32 -7.15
N GLN A 178 -12.86 12.64 -6.98
CA GLN A 178 -12.23 13.68 -7.80
C GLN A 178 -10.75 13.88 -7.48
N GLY A 179 -10.27 13.41 -6.32
CA GLY A 179 -8.87 13.58 -5.95
C GLY A 179 -8.53 14.94 -5.32
N ASN A 180 -9.51 15.64 -4.75
CA ASN A 180 -9.38 17.03 -4.27
C ASN A 180 -9.66 17.22 -2.77
N ASP A 181 -9.81 16.14 -2.01
CA ASP A 181 -10.04 16.17 -0.56
C ASP A 181 -8.91 15.39 0.13
N PRO A 182 -7.68 15.93 0.19
CA PRO A 182 -6.58 15.28 0.91
C PRO A 182 -6.80 15.41 2.41
N ALA A 183 -6.53 14.34 3.15
CA ALA A 183 -6.61 14.36 4.60
C ALA A 183 -5.58 13.42 5.23
N ILE A 184 -5.11 13.83 6.40
CA ILE A 184 -4.52 12.93 7.39
C ILE A 184 -5.61 12.58 8.39
N SER A 185 -5.82 11.30 8.63
CA SER A 185 -6.89 10.82 9.49
C SER A 185 -6.42 9.70 10.41
N ARG A 186 -7.09 9.60 11.55
CA ARG A 186 -7.04 8.49 12.48
C ARG A 186 -8.42 7.86 12.56
N SER A 187 -8.48 6.57 12.28
CA SER A 187 -9.70 5.76 12.28
C SER A 187 -9.51 4.49 13.10
N GLN A 188 -10.57 3.67 13.24
CA GLN A 188 -10.60 2.49 14.13
C GLN A 188 -10.36 2.81 15.62
N SER A 189 -10.44 4.10 15.97
CA SER A 189 -10.41 4.63 17.34
C SER A 189 -11.81 4.93 17.85
N LEU A 190 -12.01 4.97 19.18
CA LEU A 190 -13.26 5.46 19.80
C LEU A 190 -13.58 6.92 19.44
N ARG A 191 -12.57 7.72 19.09
CA ARG A 191 -12.71 9.13 18.68
C ARG A 191 -11.95 9.37 17.37
N PRO A 192 -12.54 8.99 16.22
CA PRO A 192 -11.94 9.23 14.92
C PRO A 192 -11.69 10.72 14.69
N THR A 193 -10.55 11.04 14.10
CA THR A 193 -10.13 12.42 13.83
C THR A 193 -9.58 12.55 12.42
N LYS A 194 -9.72 13.73 11.83
CA LYS A 194 -9.12 14.06 10.54
C LYS A 194 -8.72 15.52 10.51
N THR A 195 -7.72 15.86 9.70
CA THR A 195 -7.37 17.25 9.40
C THR A 195 -8.56 17.99 8.78
N GLU A 196 -8.60 19.30 8.97
CA GLU A 196 -9.60 20.17 8.35
C GLU A 196 -9.39 20.23 6.83
N SER A 197 -10.48 20.29 6.07
CA SER A 197 -10.45 20.46 4.61
C SER A 197 -10.15 21.92 4.26
N SER A 198 -8.91 22.36 4.52
CA SER A 198 -8.44 23.73 4.31
C SER A 198 -7.01 23.73 3.78
N LEU A 199 -6.72 24.68 2.87
CA LEU A 199 -5.41 24.84 2.25
C LEU A 199 -4.32 25.22 3.26
N ASN A 200 -4.68 25.73 4.44
CA ASN A 200 -3.75 26.00 5.52
C ASN A 200 -3.18 24.71 6.15
N TRP A 201 -3.86 23.58 5.95
CA TRP A 201 -3.43 22.27 6.45
C TRP A 201 -2.72 21.47 5.36
N LEU A 202 -3.38 21.28 4.22
CA LEU A 202 -2.88 20.46 3.12
C LEU A 202 -3.23 21.12 1.78
N GLN A 203 -2.22 21.39 0.96
CA GLN A 203 -2.37 21.97 -0.38
C GLN A 203 -1.82 21.00 -1.42
N ASP A 204 -2.72 20.25 -2.07
CA ASP A 204 -2.42 19.24 -3.09
C ASP A 204 -1.21 18.33 -2.75
N PRO A 205 -1.21 17.68 -1.57
CA PRO A 205 -0.07 16.89 -1.12
C PRO A 205 0.06 15.59 -1.92
N ALA A 206 1.30 15.08 -1.99
CA ALA A 206 1.60 13.73 -2.45
C ALA A 206 2.22 12.94 -1.30
N PHE A 207 1.39 12.18 -0.58
CA PHE A 207 1.86 11.38 0.56
C PHE A 207 2.88 10.32 0.13
N VAL A 208 3.97 10.19 0.89
CA VAL A 208 5.07 9.26 0.61
C VAL A 208 5.15 8.19 1.68
N ALA A 209 5.19 8.60 2.95
CA ALA A 209 5.42 7.69 4.07
C ALA A 209 4.81 8.21 5.37
N SER A 210 4.73 7.31 6.34
CA SER A 210 4.36 7.64 7.71
C SER A 210 5.17 6.78 8.66
N ALA A 211 5.48 7.31 9.83
CA ALA A 211 6.27 6.61 10.83
C ALA A 211 5.80 6.96 12.23
N TYR A 212 5.70 5.95 13.09
CA TYR A 212 5.53 6.11 14.52
C TYR A 212 6.90 6.21 15.16
N ILE A 213 7.11 7.27 15.95
CA ILE A 213 8.34 7.51 16.69
C ILE A 213 7.95 7.63 18.16
N PRO A 214 8.31 6.64 19.00
CA PRO A 214 8.10 6.74 20.43
C PRO A 214 9.07 7.78 21.00
N GLU A 215 8.53 8.85 21.57
CA GLU A 215 9.32 9.87 22.27
C GLU A 215 9.31 9.65 23.80
N SER A 216 8.34 8.88 24.29
CA SER A 216 8.12 8.54 25.69
C SER A 216 9.22 7.74 26.37
N LEU A 217 10.32 7.41 25.68
CA LEU A 217 11.49 6.73 26.24
C LEU A 217 12.22 7.64 27.26
N GLY A 218 11.63 7.81 28.44
CA GLY A 218 12.10 8.69 29.52
C GLY A 218 11.00 9.51 30.20
N SER A 219 9.78 9.53 29.65
CA SER A 219 8.61 10.18 30.25
C SER A 219 7.90 9.23 31.22
N LEU A 220 7.57 9.70 32.42
CA LEU A 220 6.75 8.94 33.38
C LEU A 220 5.30 8.78 32.93
N GLN A 221 4.86 9.56 31.94
CA GLN A 221 3.47 9.72 31.56
C GLN A 221 3.15 9.10 30.18
N GLY A 222 4.15 9.02 29.30
CA GLY A 222 4.07 8.28 28.03
C GLY A 222 3.15 8.89 26.98
N ASP A 223 2.94 10.21 27.01
CA ASP A 223 1.94 10.94 26.23
C ASP A 223 2.51 11.81 25.09
N ASP A 224 3.80 11.69 24.81
CA ASP A 224 4.57 12.49 23.84
C ASP A 224 4.92 11.76 22.55
N ASP A 225 4.49 10.50 22.39
CA ASP A 225 4.70 9.74 21.16
C ASP A 225 4.01 10.39 19.95
N LYS A 226 4.68 10.32 18.79
CA LYS A 226 4.25 11.03 17.59
C LYS A 226 4.18 10.13 16.38
N ILE A 227 3.26 10.50 15.49
CA ILE A 227 3.15 9.92 14.15
C ILE A 227 3.49 11.02 13.15
N TYR A 228 4.52 10.78 12.37
CA TYR A 228 5.01 11.66 11.34
C TYR A 228 4.47 11.24 9.99
N PHE A 229 4.14 12.21 9.15
CA PHE A 229 3.75 12.02 7.75
C PHE A 229 4.75 12.77 6.86
N PHE A 230 5.11 12.15 5.74
CA PHE A 230 6.07 12.64 4.75
C PHE A 230 5.42 12.70 3.37
#